data_AF-A0A0V1CS74-F1
#
_entry.id   AF-A0A0V1CS74-F1
#
_cell.length_a   1.000
_cell.length_b   1.000
_cell.length_c   1.000
_cell.angle_alpha   90.00
_cell.angle_beta   90.00
_cell.angle_gamma   90.00
#
_symmetry.space_group_name_H-M   'P 1'
#
loop_
_entity.id
_entity.type
_entity.pdbx_description
1 polymer ?
#
loop_
_entity_poly.entity_id
_entity_poly.type
_entity_poly.pdbx_seq_one_letter_code
_entity_poly.pdbx_strand_id
1 'polypeptide(L)'
;MIMVFILATHNREHNGFIAFRTAVVAYRLVNELRKLVRSDYLYDSLEKEKVKYIKYGFVAIEKNGIEVPQCVVCLDTLSNDALRPTRLQRHLHHHHPELSKKPVEYFCAKRDSLSQMRLDKKGKYNQETAKAVKVSYEIAMLIAKNKKPHTIGENLVKPCIVNAVKILLGDDMAKQFKNISLSDSTVKRRIDELADDIKQQVLEKVKCSPFFAISCDESTDQANCAQLIVYARFIANNTIEEELLFSEPLKTTTKGADVFQAVSQFFEVNGLMWEKLVGVCTDGAPAMLGSRSGFVKMVKSKNPSIFAMHSVIHRQALVAKTLPDDLREDLNFAVEVVNYVKSSALNTRLFAVLCESLNADHMALLYHTELSLAYLADIFEALNSLNLKLQRANANDMAHYDIVQSFIAKISLWNVLLWKLAWLDATIKQYVALRTLNTCPTTFY
;
A
#
# COMPACT_ATOMS: atom_id res chain seq x y z
N MET A 1 1.59 -26.63 16.75
CA MET A 1 0.51 -25.93 17.48
C MET A 1 0.64 -24.40 17.54
N ILE A 2 1.73 -23.78 17.08
CA ILE A 2 1.84 -22.31 16.89
C ILE A 2 1.45 -21.88 15.45
N MET A 3 1.31 -22.85 14.53
CA MET A 3 1.01 -22.63 13.11
C MET A 3 -0.48 -22.33 12.81
N VAL A 4 -1.35 -22.41 13.82
CA VAL A 4 -2.81 -22.22 13.69
C VAL A 4 -3.27 -20.86 14.25
N PHE A 5 -2.41 -20.14 14.97
CA PHE A 5 -2.76 -18.85 15.59
C PHE A 5 -2.73 -17.65 14.64
N ILE A 6 -2.19 -17.80 13.43
CA ILE A 6 -2.10 -16.72 12.42
C ILE A 6 -3.42 -16.53 11.66
N LEU A 7 -4.40 -17.43 11.82
CA LEU A 7 -5.63 -17.45 11.01
C LEU A 7 -6.93 -17.16 11.77
N ALA A 8 -6.92 -17.01 13.09
CA ALA A 8 -8.14 -16.67 13.82
C ALA A 8 -7.83 -15.96 15.14
N THR A 9 -8.18 -14.67 15.23
CA THR A 9 -8.99 -14.10 16.32
C THR A 9 -9.10 -12.59 16.15
N HIS A 10 -10.33 -12.13 15.94
CA HIS A 10 -10.76 -10.80 16.35
C HIS A 10 -11.29 -10.95 17.78
N ASN A 11 -10.66 -10.30 18.77
CA ASN A 11 -11.40 -9.86 19.94
C ASN A 11 -10.69 -8.69 20.64
N ARG A 12 -11.45 -7.61 20.81
CA ARG A 12 -11.11 -6.45 21.63
C ARG A 12 -11.20 -6.88 23.09
N GLU A 13 -10.17 -6.59 23.88
CA GLU A 13 -10.25 -6.04 25.25
C GLU A 13 -8.86 -6.00 25.90
N HIS A 14 -8.70 -5.09 26.86
CA HIS A 14 -7.52 -4.80 27.70
C HIS A 14 -6.54 -3.70 27.23
N ASN A 15 -7.09 -2.48 27.14
CA ASN A 15 -6.35 -1.26 27.50
C ASN A 15 -6.22 -1.19 29.03
N GLY A 16 -5.00 -1.14 29.57
CA GLY A 16 -4.79 -0.82 30.99
C GLY A 16 -3.41 -1.15 31.57
N PHE A 17 -2.71 -2.18 31.08
CA PHE A 17 -1.49 -2.67 31.73
C PHE A 17 -0.16 -2.38 31.00
N ILE A 18 -0.21 -1.77 29.81
CA ILE A 18 0.98 -1.49 28.97
C ILE A 18 1.64 -0.15 29.33
N ALA A 19 0.92 0.80 29.94
CA ALA A 19 1.45 2.14 30.21
C ALA A 19 2.56 2.18 31.29
N PHE A 20 2.61 1.22 32.21
CA PHE A 20 3.55 1.25 33.34
C PHE A 20 4.93 0.62 33.04
N ARG A 21 5.02 -0.30 32.06
CA ARG A 21 6.30 -0.95 31.68
C ARG A 21 7.14 -0.15 30.69
N THR A 22 6.51 0.68 29.85
CA THR A 22 7.21 1.48 28.82
C THR A 22 8.00 2.65 29.43
N ALA A 23 7.53 3.22 30.56
CA ALA A 23 8.19 4.34 31.22
C ALA A 23 9.53 3.97 31.90
N VAL A 24 9.64 2.74 32.44
CA VAL A 24 10.84 2.28 33.16
C VAL A 24 11.99 1.89 32.21
N VAL A 25 11.66 1.42 31.00
CA VAL A 25 12.66 1.10 29.96
C VAL A 25 13.19 2.38 29.30
N ALA A 26 12.33 3.38 29.05
CA ALA A 26 12.74 4.66 28.50
C ALA A 26 13.72 5.43 29.41
N TYR A 27 13.52 5.39 30.74
CA TYR A 27 14.40 6.06 31.70
C TYR A 27 15.81 5.42 31.77
N ARG A 28 15.92 4.10 31.62
CA ARG A 28 17.22 3.39 31.61
C ARG A 28 17.99 3.63 30.30
N LEU A 29 17.30 3.73 29.16
CA LEU A 29 17.93 3.98 27.86
C LEU A 29 18.53 5.39 27.76
N VAL A 30 17.85 6.41 28.32
CA VAL A 30 18.31 7.80 28.32
C VAL A 30 19.56 8.00 29.20
N ASN A 31 19.69 7.25 30.29
CA ASN A 31 20.86 7.32 31.17
C ASN A 31 22.09 6.57 30.62
N GLU A 32 21.91 5.52 29.83
CA GLU A 32 23.02 4.87 29.11
C GLU A 32 23.47 5.68 27.88
N LEU A 33 22.56 6.36 27.18
CA LEU A 33 22.90 7.28 26.09
C LEU A 33 23.69 8.51 26.57
N ARG A 34 23.47 8.98 27.81
CA ARG A 34 24.28 10.06 28.41
C ARG A 34 25.72 9.67 28.71
N LYS A 35 26.03 8.37 28.84
CA LYS A 35 27.41 7.88 29.07
C LYS A 35 28.21 7.78 27.76
N LEU A 36 27.55 7.77 26.60
CA LEU A 36 28.18 7.71 25.28
C LEU A 36 28.60 9.08 24.71
N VAL A 37 28.26 10.19 25.38
CA VAL A 37 28.70 11.54 25.00
C VAL A 37 29.88 11.98 25.87
N ARG A 38 31.03 11.34 25.64
CA ARG A 38 32.36 11.88 25.96
C ARG A 38 33.32 11.43 24.87
N SER A 39 33.34 12.15 23.75
CA SER A 39 34.37 11.97 22.72
C SER A 39 34.80 13.31 22.10
N ASP A 40 35.17 14.27 22.93
CA ASP A 40 35.87 15.49 22.47
C ASP A 40 37.26 15.19 21.89
N TYR A 41 37.77 13.96 22.05
CA TYR A 41 39.09 13.55 21.55
C TYR A 41 39.12 13.05 20.10
N LEU A 42 37.98 12.69 19.49
CA LEU A 42 37.96 12.18 18.10
C LEU A 42 37.89 13.30 17.04
N TYR A 43 37.41 14.48 17.43
CA TYR A 43 37.19 15.60 16.52
C TYR A 43 38.52 16.29 16.14
N ASP A 44 39.44 16.42 17.09
CA ASP A 44 40.74 17.09 16.91
C ASP A 44 41.75 16.30 16.04
N SER A 45 41.57 14.98 15.91
CA SER A 45 42.45 14.11 15.10
C SER A 45 42.03 14.06 13.63
N LEU A 46 40.73 14.24 13.32
CA LEU A 46 40.19 14.21 11.96
C LEU A 46 40.39 15.54 11.21
N GLU A 47 40.47 16.66 11.93
CA GLU A 47 40.67 17.98 11.32
C GLU A 47 42.10 18.21 10.85
N LYS A 48 43.09 17.56 11.50
CA LYS A 48 44.51 17.62 11.12
C LYS A 48 44.84 16.93 9.79
N GLU A 49 44.07 15.93 9.36
CA GLU A 49 44.28 15.27 8.06
C GLU A 49 43.70 16.06 6.87
N LYS A 50 42.57 16.76 7.06
CA LYS A 50 41.93 17.60 6.02
C LYS A 50 42.75 18.82 5.61
N VAL A 51 43.70 19.26 6.44
CA VAL A 51 44.62 20.38 6.16
C VAL A 51 45.83 19.95 5.31
N LYS A 52 46.07 18.64 5.11
CA LYS A 52 47.31 18.17 4.46
C LYS A 52 47.38 18.45 2.96
N TYR A 53 46.25 18.50 2.26
CA TYR A 53 46.18 18.63 0.79
C TYR A 53 45.88 20.04 0.31
N ILE A 54 45.35 20.91 1.18
CA ILE A 54 44.99 22.27 0.81
C ILE A 54 46.20 23.13 0.43
N LYS A 55 47.39 22.82 0.98
CA LYS A 55 48.66 23.45 0.59
C LYS A 55 49.07 23.21 -0.87
N TYR A 56 48.47 22.21 -1.52
CA TYR A 56 48.63 21.95 -2.95
C TYR A 56 47.43 22.44 -3.77
N GLY A 57 46.46 23.11 -3.15
CA GLY A 57 45.24 23.57 -3.79
C GLY A 57 44.17 22.49 -3.98
N PHE A 58 44.11 21.46 -3.13
CA PHE A 58 43.14 20.37 -3.27
C PHE A 58 42.27 20.14 -2.03
N VAL A 59 41.05 19.68 -2.27
CA VAL A 59 40.09 19.19 -1.27
C VAL A 59 39.66 17.78 -1.61
N ALA A 60 39.33 16.97 -0.60
CA ALA A 60 38.77 15.64 -0.82
C ALA A 60 37.25 15.72 -1.00
N ILE A 61 36.71 15.00 -1.99
CA ILE A 61 35.28 14.86 -2.24
C ILE A 61 34.92 13.39 -2.47
N GLU A 62 33.66 13.03 -2.25
CA GLU A 62 33.17 11.68 -2.50
C GLU A 62 32.50 11.59 -3.88
N LYS A 63 32.91 10.61 -4.69
CA LYS A 63 32.29 10.29 -5.99
C LYS A 63 32.08 8.78 -6.07
N ASN A 64 30.82 8.35 -6.18
CA ASN A 64 30.43 6.92 -6.22
C ASN A 64 30.96 6.11 -5.01
N GLY A 65 30.95 6.68 -3.81
CA GLY A 65 31.45 6.00 -2.60
C GLY A 65 32.97 5.98 -2.45
N ILE A 66 33.72 6.65 -3.33
CA ILE A 66 35.18 6.70 -3.32
C ILE A 66 35.64 8.14 -3.14
N GLU A 67 36.55 8.35 -2.18
CA GLU A 67 37.17 9.66 -1.95
C GLU A 67 38.19 10.00 -3.05
N VAL A 68 38.02 11.14 -3.70
CA VAL A 68 38.87 11.62 -4.79
C VAL A 68 39.28 13.08 -4.55
N PRO A 69 40.52 13.47 -4.89
CA PRO A 69 40.98 14.85 -4.73
C PRO A 69 40.47 15.74 -5.87
N GLN A 70 40.06 16.95 -5.51
CA GLN A 70 39.60 17.96 -6.45
C GLN A 70 40.32 19.29 -6.26
N CYS A 71 40.73 19.89 -7.38
CA CYS A 71 41.43 21.17 -7.40
C CYS A 71 40.48 22.32 -7.02
N VAL A 72 40.93 23.22 -6.14
CA VAL A 72 40.15 24.39 -5.69
C VAL A 72 40.21 25.59 -6.64
N VAL A 73 40.90 25.44 -7.77
CA VAL A 73 41.05 26.51 -8.78
C VAL A 73 40.28 26.15 -10.05
N CYS A 74 40.58 24.99 -10.67
CA CYS A 74 39.92 24.55 -11.91
C CYS A 74 38.77 23.54 -11.72
N LEU A 75 38.58 23.01 -10.51
CA LEU A 75 37.56 21.99 -10.19
C LEU A 75 37.81 20.60 -10.79
N ASP A 76 38.94 20.37 -11.44
CA ASP A 76 39.31 19.05 -11.95
C ASP A 76 39.43 18.02 -10.82
N THR A 77 38.83 16.84 -11.04
CA THR A 77 38.92 15.69 -10.15
C THR A 77 40.00 14.74 -10.66
N LEU A 78 40.95 14.38 -9.81
CA LEU A 78 41.96 13.37 -10.15
C LEU A 78 41.53 12.00 -9.60
N SER A 79 42.13 10.93 -10.10
CA SER A 79 41.89 9.58 -9.55
C SER A 79 42.40 9.46 -8.11
N ASN A 80 41.88 8.49 -7.35
CA ASN A 80 42.29 8.25 -5.97
C ASN A 80 43.82 8.05 -5.83
N ASP A 81 44.45 7.36 -6.79
CA ASP A 81 45.92 7.20 -6.89
C ASP A 81 46.72 8.52 -7.01
N ALA A 82 46.04 9.65 -7.24
CA ALA A 82 46.63 10.97 -7.34
C ALA A 82 46.71 11.72 -6.00
N LEU A 83 46.24 11.15 -4.88
CA LEU A 83 46.38 11.75 -3.53
C LEU A 83 47.84 11.90 -3.05
N ARG A 84 48.81 11.43 -3.83
CA ARG A 84 50.25 11.63 -3.57
C ARG A 84 50.64 13.11 -3.77
N PRO A 85 51.32 13.74 -2.79
CA PRO A 85 51.73 15.14 -2.86
C PRO A 85 52.42 15.57 -4.16
N THR A 86 53.30 14.71 -4.70
CA THR A 86 54.05 14.96 -5.93
C THR A 86 53.17 15.08 -7.18
N ARG A 87 52.01 14.40 -7.20
CA ARG A 87 51.04 14.47 -8.32
C ARG A 87 50.14 15.69 -8.20
N LEU A 88 49.68 16.01 -7.00
CA LEU A 88 48.92 17.24 -6.71
C LEU A 88 49.76 18.49 -7.05
N GLN A 89 51.03 18.50 -6.62
CA GLN A 89 51.96 19.58 -6.93
C GLN A 89 52.23 19.69 -8.43
N ARG A 90 52.34 18.56 -9.15
CA ARG A 90 52.51 18.55 -10.60
C ARG A 90 51.31 19.15 -11.34
N HIS A 91 50.08 18.82 -10.92
CA HIS A 91 48.88 19.46 -11.47
C HIS A 91 48.95 20.98 -11.27
N LEU A 92 49.28 21.44 -10.06
CA LEU A 92 49.41 22.87 -9.78
C LEU A 92 50.49 23.54 -10.66
N HIS A 93 51.64 22.88 -10.92
CA HIS A 93 52.70 23.46 -11.75
C HIS A 93 52.37 23.50 -13.24
N HIS A 94 51.66 22.51 -13.77
CA HIS A 94 51.35 22.46 -15.21
C HIS A 94 50.08 23.21 -15.59
N HIS A 95 49.04 23.16 -14.75
CA HIS A 95 47.75 23.79 -15.04
C HIS A 95 47.60 25.18 -14.43
N HIS A 96 48.34 25.47 -13.35
CA HIS A 96 48.29 26.75 -12.62
C HIS A 96 49.70 27.26 -12.22
N PRO A 97 50.65 27.36 -13.18
CA PRO A 97 52.04 27.74 -12.89
C PRO A 97 52.16 29.04 -12.10
N GLU A 98 51.26 30.00 -12.35
CA GLU A 98 51.16 31.29 -11.68
C GLU A 98 50.72 31.22 -10.20
N LEU A 99 50.11 30.11 -9.79
CA LEU A 99 49.61 29.89 -8.42
C LEU A 99 50.53 28.98 -7.59
N SER A 100 51.54 28.37 -8.21
CA SER A 100 52.47 27.43 -7.57
C SER A 100 53.21 27.97 -6.33
N LYS A 101 53.36 29.29 -6.21
CA LYS A 101 54.03 29.99 -5.10
C LYS A 101 53.07 30.72 -4.15
N LYS A 102 51.75 30.56 -4.32
CA LYS A 102 50.78 31.21 -3.44
C LYS A 102 50.76 30.55 -2.06
N PRO A 103 50.52 31.32 -0.99
CA PRO A 103 50.53 30.79 0.37
C PRO A 103 49.28 29.95 0.64
N VAL A 104 49.31 29.09 1.66
CA VAL A 104 48.22 28.14 1.96
C VAL A 104 46.91 28.89 2.24
N GLU A 105 46.99 30.08 2.83
CA GLU A 105 45.86 30.97 3.11
C GLU A 105 45.10 31.35 1.84
N TYR A 106 45.78 31.51 0.69
CA TYR A 106 45.14 31.76 -0.60
C TYR A 106 44.27 30.57 -1.02
N PHE A 107 44.78 29.35 -0.87
CA PHE A 107 44.05 28.14 -1.20
C PHE A 107 42.94 27.84 -0.19
N CYS A 108 43.14 28.16 1.09
CA CYS A 108 42.09 28.13 2.10
C CYS A 108 40.96 29.11 1.73
N ALA A 109 41.28 30.35 1.36
CA ALA A 109 40.28 31.32 0.92
C ALA A 109 39.55 30.88 -0.36
N LYS A 110 40.26 30.24 -1.30
CA LYS A 110 39.65 29.64 -2.50
C LYS A 110 38.77 28.44 -2.17
N ARG A 111 39.19 27.55 -1.26
CA ARG A 111 38.35 26.48 -0.71
C ARG A 111 37.12 27.05 -0.03
N ASP A 112 37.26 28.10 0.75
CA ASP A 112 36.16 28.69 1.50
C ASP A 112 35.18 29.34 0.51
N SER A 113 35.68 30.04 -0.51
CA SER A 113 34.88 30.54 -1.64
C SER A 113 34.25 29.40 -2.45
N LEU A 114 34.93 28.27 -2.62
CA LEU A 114 34.38 27.06 -3.24
C LEU A 114 33.33 26.38 -2.38
N SER A 115 33.51 26.38 -1.07
CA SER A 115 32.51 25.89 -0.13
C SER A 115 31.31 26.84 -0.08
N GLN A 116 31.50 28.13 -0.38
CA GLN A 116 30.42 29.09 -0.60
C GLN A 116 29.76 28.94 -1.98
N MET A 117 30.49 28.54 -3.02
CA MET A 117 29.93 28.21 -4.36
C MET A 117 29.33 26.81 -4.44
N ARG A 118 29.77 25.86 -3.59
CA ARG A 118 29.29 24.46 -3.55
C ARG A 118 28.35 24.18 -2.41
N LEU A 119 28.19 25.10 -1.49
CA LEU A 119 27.19 25.03 -0.42
C LEU A 119 26.73 26.45 -0.15
N ASP A 120 25.51 26.77 -0.59
CA ASP A 120 24.75 27.94 -0.13
C ASP A 120 24.43 27.79 1.37
N LYS A 121 25.45 27.97 2.21
CA LYS A 121 25.39 27.99 3.68
C LYS A 121 25.00 29.36 4.24
N LYS A 122 24.29 30.19 3.46
CA LYS A 122 23.46 31.27 4.01
C LYS A 122 21.97 30.92 4.07
N GLY A 123 21.60 29.67 3.83
CA GLY A 123 20.38 29.04 4.39
C GLY A 123 19.03 29.61 3.99
N LYS A 124 18.92 30.79 3.39
CA LYS A 124 17.63 31.40 3.08
C LYS A 124 17.05 30.80 1.79
N TYR A 125 17.86 30.70 0.74
CA TYR A 125 17.45 30.09 -0.53
C TYR A 125 17.22 28.58 -0.37
N ASN A 126 18.16 27.82 0.22
CA ASN A 126 17.97 26.37 0.45
C ASN A 126 16.86 26.02 1.45
N GLN A 127 16.58 26.83 2.49
CA GLN A 127 15.43 26.55 3.37
C GLN A 127 14.09 26.94 2.73
N GLU A 128 14.03 28.04 1.98
CA GLU A 128 12.82 28.43 1.22
C GLU A 128 12.54 27.43 0.09
N THR A 129 13.56 26.97 -0.64
CA THR A 129 13.45 25.91 -1.64
C THR A 129 13.13 24.56 -0.98
N ALA A 130 13.71 24.21 0.17
CA ALA A 130 13.36 22.96 0.88
C ALA A 130 11.90 22.96 1.37
N LYS A 131 11.39 24.09 1.87
CA LYS A 131 9.97 24.23 2.22
C LYS A 131 9.09 24.12 0.98
N ALA A 132 9.42 24.80 -0.12
CA ALA A 132 8.67 24.70 -1.36
C ALA A 132 8.68 23.27 -1.94
N VAL A 133 9.83 22.57 -1.86
CA VAL A 133 9.96 21.17 -2.26
C VAL A 133 9.11 20.27 -1.36
N LYS A 134 9.16 20.44 -0.04
CA LYS A 134 8.31 19.69 0.89
C LYS A 134 6.83 19.89 0.56
N VAL A 135 6.41 21.15 0.35
CA VAL A 135 5.03 21.47 -0.07
C VAL A 135 4.69 20.79 -1.40
N SER A 136 5.63 20.72 -2.36
CA SER A 136 5.40 20.02 -3.63
C SER A 136 5.14 18.52 -3.45
N TYR A 137 5.84 17.84 -2.52
CA TYR A 137 5.58 16.44 -2.19
C TYR A 137 4.23 16.25 -1.51
N GLU A 138 3.88 17.11 -0.55
CA GLU A 138 2.59 17.04 0.14
C GLU A 138 1.42 17.20 -0.85
N ILE A 139 1.52 18.17 -1.76
CA ILE A 139 0.52 18.38 -2.81
C ILE A 139 0.48 17.18 -3.78
N ALA A 140 1.64 16.66 -4.20
CA ALA A 140 1.69 15.49 -5.08
C ALA A 140 1.06 14.25 -4.43
N MET A 141 1.33 14.02 -3.14
CA MET A 141 0.71 12.95 -2.36
C MET A 141 -0.82 13.13 -2.28
N LEU A 142 -1.31 14.36 -2.07
CA LEU A 142 -2.75 14.64 -2.08
C LEU A 142 -3.38 14.39 -3.45
N ILE A 143 -2.72 14.79 -4.54
CA ILE A 143 -3.16 14.52 -5.91
C ILE A 143 -3.29 13.01 -6.14
N ALA A 144 -2.27 12.23 -5.75
CA ALA A 144 -2.27 10.77 -5.87
C ALA A 144 -3.37 10.10 -5.04
N LYS A 145 -3.50 10.46 -3.75
CA LYS A 145 -4.53 9.91 -2.83
C LYS A 145 -5.95 10.16 -3.34
N ASN A 146 -6.17 11.30 -3.99
CA ASN A 146 -7.47 11.67 -4.57
C ASN A 146 -7.66 11.17 -6.01
N LYS A 147 -6.72 10.36 -6.54
CA LYS A 147 -6.76 9.79 -7.90
C LYS A 147 -6.98 10.86 -8.97
N LYS A 148 -6.34 12.02 -8.82
CA LYS A 148 -6.45 13.14 -9.77
C LYS A 148 -5.32 13.11 -10.81
N PRO A 149 -5.55 13.62 -12.03
CA PRO A 149 -4.49 13.72 -13.03
C PRO A 149 -3.39 14.66 -12.55
N HIS A 150 -2.13 14.37 -12.89
CA HIS A 150 -0.98 15.16 -12.47
C HIS A 150 -1.07 16.63 -12.91
N THR A 151 -1.61 16.88 -14.10
CA THR A 151 -1.87 18.21 -14.68
C THR A 151 -2.70 19.13 -13.78
N ILE A 152 -3.47 18.60 -12.82
CA ILE A 152 -4.23 19.42 -11.86
C ILE A 152 -3.32 20.33 -11.01
N GLY A 153 -2.07 19.90 -10.79
CA GLY A 153 -1.07 20.65 -10.04
C GLY A 153 -0.78 22.01 -10.67
N GLU A 154 -0.55 22.04 -11.98
CA GLU A 154 -0.24 23.25 -12.74
C GLU A 154 -1.49 24.01 -13.19
N ASN A 155 -2.55 23.29 -13.57
CA ASN A 155 -3.73 23.90 -14.18
C ASN A 155 -4.69 24.53 -13.15
N LEU A 156 -4.69 24.02 -11.91
CA LEU A 156 -5.66 24.46 -10.91
C LEU A 156 -5.00 24.79 -9.57
N VAL A 157 -4.29 23.83 -8.97
CA VAL A 157 -3.79 23.97 -7.58
C VAL A 157 -2.83 25.15 -7.46
N LYS A 158 -1.84 25.25 -8.35
CA LYS A 158 -0.86 26.34 -8.31
C LYS A 158 -1.50 27.72 -8.55
N PRO A 159 -2.33 27.94 -9.60
CA PRO A 159 -3.08 29.20 -9.77
C PRO A 159 -3.93 29.57 -8.56
N CYS A 160 -4.66 28.60 -7.96
CA CYS A 160 -5.49 28.85 -6.79
C CYS A 160 -4.68 29.38 -5.60
N ILE A 161 -3.56 28.74 -5.28
CA ILE A 161 -2.69 29.15 -4.17
C ILE A 161 -2.12 30.55 -4.42
N VAL A 162 -1.58 30.79 -5.62
CA VAL A 162 -0.97 32.09 -5.97
C VAL A 162 -2.01 33.22 -5.94
N ASN A 163 -3.20 33.00 -6.48
CA ASN A 163 -4.27 34.01 -6.49
C ASN A 163 -4.79 34.32 -5.08
N ALA A 164 -5.00 33.30 -4.25
CA ALA A 164 -5.45 33.48 -2.88
C ALA A 164 -4.43 34.27 -2.05
N VAL A 165 -3.15 33.90 -2.12
CA VAL A 165 -2.07 34.62 -1.42
C VAL A 165 -1.93 36.05 -1.95
N LYS A 166 -2.05 36.26 -3.25
CA LYS A 166 -1.99 37.59 -3.85
C LYS A 166 -3.09 38.51 -3.30
N ILE A 167 -4.33 38.03 -3.20
CA ILE A 167 -5.46 38.81 -2.70
C ILE A 167 -5.32 39.11 -1.20
N LEU A 168 -4.91 38.12 -0.40
CA LEU A 168 -4.90 38.23 1.06
C LEU A 168 -3.63 38.88 1.61
N LEU A 169 -2.48 38.62 0.98
CA LEU A 169 -1.14 38.94 1.52
C LEU A 169 -0.28 39.78 0.55
N GLY A 170 -0.80 40.11 -0.64
CA GLY A 170 -0.14 40.95 -1.62
C GLY A 170 0.81 40.22 -2.59
N ASP A 171 1.23 40.93 -3.63
CA ASP A 171 2.03 40.38 -4.74
C ASP A 171 3.41 39.88 -4.32
N ASP A 172 4.06 40.53 -3.34
CA ASP A 172 5.41 40.13 -2.91
C ASP A 172 5.44 38.79 -2.20
N MET A 173 4.42 38.49 -1.38
CA MET A 173 4.27 37.17 -0.77
C MET A 173 3.89 36.12 -1.83
N ALA A 174 3.01 36.46 -2.77
CA ALA A 174 2.57 35.54 -3.82
C ALA A 174 3.72 35.05 -4.72
N LYS A 175 4.76 35.86 -4.93
CA LYS A 175 5.96 35.47 -5.70
C LYS A 175 6.64 34.23 -5.11
N GLN A 176 6.66 34.06 -3.79
CA GLN A 176 7.29 32.90 -3.15
C GLN A 176 6.57 31.58 -3.50
N PHE A 177 5.24 31.62 -3.66
CA PHE A 177 4.43 30.44 -3.99
C PHE A 177 4.53 30.05 -5.47
N LYS A 178 4.93 30.97 -6.35
CA LYS A 178 5.24 30.65 -7.75
C LYS A 178 6.42 29.69 -7.88
N ASN A 179 7.30 29.62 -6.88
CA ASN A 179 8.46 28.72 -6.85
C ASN A 179 8.09 27.26 -6.49
N ILE A 180 6.86 26.98 -6.07
CA ILE A 180 6.42 25.60 -5.83
C ILE A 180 6.28 24.90 -7.20
N SER A 181 7.11 23.88 -7.44
CA SER A 181 7.10 23.11 -8.68
C SER A 181 5.94 22.11 -8.67
N LEU A 182 4.92 22.36 -9.49
CA LEU A 182 3.72 21.54 -9.64
C LEU A 182 3.40 21.24 -11.11
N SER A 183 4.40 21.28 -11.99
CA SER A 183 4.20 20.85 -13.38
C SER A 183 3.78 19.39 -13.44
N ASP A 184 3.09 18.99 -14.51
CA ASP A 184 2.70 17.59 -14.75
C ASP A 184 3.86 16.61 -14.51
N SER A 185 5.02 16.90 -15.12
CA SER A 185 6.25 16.11 -14.97
C SER A 185 6.83 16.11 -13.55
N THR A 186 6.68 17.22 -12.81
CA THR A 186 7.16 17.30 -11.42
C THR A 186 6.27 16.48 -10.52
N VAL A 187 4.95 16.63 -10.64
CA VAL A 187 3.98 15.88 -9.83
C VAL A 187 4.19 14.38 -10.05
N LYS A 188 4.31 13.94 -11.31
CA LYS A 188 4.66 12.55 -11.63
C LYS A 188 5.93 12.09 -10.90
N ARG A 189 7.05 12.79 -11.08
CA ARG A 189 8.34 12.41 -10.47
C ARG A 189 8.25 12.35 -8.94
N ARG A 190 7.54 13.28 -8.31
CA ARG A 190 7.35 13.29 -6.85
C ARG A 190 6.52 12.10 -6.38
N ILE A 191 5.49 11.71 -7.13
CA ILE A 191 4.70 10.50 -6.85
C ILE A 191 5.58 9.25 -7.00
N ASP A 192 6.38 9.15 -8.07
CA ASP A 192 7.30 8.03 -8.30
C ASP A 192 8.30 7.91 -7.13
N GLU A 193 8.93 9.02 -6.70
CA GLU A 193 9.86 9.05 -5.57
C GLU A 193 9.19 8.65 -4.24
N LEU A 194 7.94 9.08 -4.00
CA LEU A 194 7.18 8.67 -2.80
C LEU A 194 6.80 7.18 -2.84
N ALA A 195 6.41 6.68 -4.02
CA ALA A 195 6.08 5.27 -4.21
C ALA A 195 7.32 4.38 -3.99
N ASP A 196 8.48 4.80 -4.49
CA ASP A 196 9.74 4.10 -4.28
C ASP A 196 10.13 4.08 -2.79
N ASP A 197 9.99 5.20 -2.08
CA ASP A 197 10.24 5.26 -0.63
C ASP A 197 9.33 4.31 0.15
N ILE A 198 8.02 4.33 -0.11
CA ILE A 198 7.05 3.40 0.49
C ILE A 198 7.43 1.94 0.17
N LYS A 199 7.78 1.66 -1.09
CA LYS A 199 8.22 0.32 -1.52
C LYS A 199 9.45 -0.14 -0.73
N GLN A 200 10.46 0.72 -0.54
CA GLN A 200 11.63 0.37 0.26
C GLN A 200 11.26 0.08 1.71
N GLN A 201 10.42 0.89 2.34
CA GLN A 201 9.95 0.64 3.71
C GLN A 201 9.22 -0.71 3.84
N VAL A 202 8.36 -1.06 2.88
CA VAL A 202 7.68 -2.37 2.86
C VAL A 202 8.70 -3.50 2.69
N LEU A 203 9.65 -3.36 1.76
CA LEU A 203 10.68 -4.35 1.51
C LEU A 203 11.57 -4.59 2.74
N GLU A 204 11.95 -3.54 3.45
CA GLU A 204 12.69 -3.64 4.71
C GLU A 204 11.93 -4.48 5.74
N LYS A 205 10.63 -4.20 5.93
CA LYS A 205 9.79 -4.98 6.85
C LYS A 205 9.68 -6.45 6.42
N VAL A 206 9.44 -6.72 5.14
CA VAL A 206 9.35 -8.08 4.59
C VAL A 206 10.66 -8.84 4.82
N LYS A 207 11.81 -8.19 4.58
CA LYS A 207 13.14 -8.78 4.82
C LYS A 207 13.40 -9.08 6.28
N CYS A 208 13.00 -8.19 7.18
CA CYS A 208 13.13 -8.36 8.62
C CYS A 208 12.20 -9.44 9.17
N SER A 209 11.07 -9.70 8.51
CA SER A 209 10.15 -10.77 8.92
C SER A 209 10.86 -12.13 8.92
N PRO A 210 10.59 -13.01 9.91
CA PRO A 210 11.11 -14.37 9.90
C PRO A 210 10.59 -15.16 8.70
N PHE A 211 9.32 -14.97 8.36
CA PHE A 211 8.64 -15.62 7.24
C PHE A 211 7.65 -14.68 6.57
N PHE A 212 7.34 -14.91 5.31
CA PHE A 212 6.28 -14.20 4.61
C PHE A 212 5.54 -15.14 3.65
N ALA A 213 4.35 -14.73 3.23
CA ALA A 213 3.57 -15.38 2.19
C ALA A 213 3.25 -14.36 1.10
N ILE A 214 2.97 -14.83 -0.11
CA ILE A 214 2.52 -13.97 -1.22
C ILE A 214 1.16 -14.41 -1.75
N SER A 215 0.37 -13.45 -2.18
CA SER A 215 -0.85 -13.67 -2.96
C SER A 215 -0.63 -13.09 -4.35
N CYS A 216 -0.78 -13.93 -5.37
CA CYS A 216 -0.59 -13.55 -6.77
C CYS A 216 -1.93 -13.61 -7.49
N ASP A 217 -2.26 -12.52 -8.16
CA ASP A 217 -3.45 -12.43 -8.99
C ASP A 217 -3.13 -11.74 -10.31
N GLU A 218 -3.85 -12.12 -11.36
CA GLU A 218 -3.74 -11.51 -12.68
C GLU A 218 -5.03 -10.75 -12.97
N SER A 219 -4.90 -9.51 -13.44
CA SER A 219 -6.02 -8.73 -13.95
C SER A 219 -5.66 -8.14 -15.30
N THR A 220 -6.64 -8.08 -16.20
CA THR A 220 -6.50 -7.37 -17.47
C THR A 220 -6.89 -5.91 -17.27
N ASP A 221 -6.02 -4.97 -17.68
CA ASP A 221 -6.35 -3.55 -17.64
C ASP A 221 -7.20 -3.10 -18.84
N GLN A 222 -7.62 -1.83 -18.87
CA GLN A 222 -8.46 -1.28 -19.95
C GLN A 222 -7.80 -1.33 -21.34
N ALA A 223 -6.48 -1.47 -21.40
CA ALA A 223 -5.71 -1.59 -22.64
C ALA A 223 -5.45 -3.06 -23.03
N ASN A 224 -6.16 -4.01 -22.40
CA ASN A 224 -5.97 -5.45 -22.56
C ASN A 224 -4.56 -5.95 -22.20
N CYS A 225 -3.81 -5.20 -21.37
CA CYS A 225 -2.54 -5.66 -20.85
C CYS A 225 -2.77 -6.47 -19.57
N ALA A 226 -2.23 -7.69 -19.52
CA ALA A 226 -2.25 -8.50 -18.31
C ALA A 226 -1.30 -7.91 -17.26
N GLN A 227 -1.83 -7.61 -16.09
CA GLN A 227 -1.11 -7.06 -14.94
C GLN A 227 -1.02 -8.14 -13.86
N LEU A 228 0.19 -8.49 -13.46
CA LEU A 228 0.44 -9.34 -12.31
C LEU A 228 0.50 -8.46 -11.06
N ILE A 229 -0.37 -8.73 -10.10
CA ILE A 229 -0.43 -8.04 -8.81
C ILE A 229 0.00 -9.03 -7.74
N VAL A 230 0.99 -8.63 -6.93
CA VAL A 230 1.52 -9.47 -5.85
C VAL A 230 1.43 -8.73 -4.53
N TYR A 231 0.68 -9.29 -3.59
CA TYR A 231 0.64 -8.85 -2.19
C TYR A 231 1.56 -9.72 -1.34
N ALA A 232 2.21 -9.12 -0.35
CA ALA A 232 2.99 -9.82 0.66
C ALA A 232 2.30 -9.74 2.01
N ARG A 233 2.20 -10.88 2.69
CA ARG A 233 1.73 -11.00 4.07
C ARG A 233 2.88 -11.46 4.96
N PHE A 234 3.23 -10.66 5.95
CA PHE A 234 4.45 -10.85 6.74
C PHE A 234 4.23 -10.45 8.21
N ILE A 235 5.20 -10.79 9.06
CA ILE A 235 5.16 -10.46 10.48
C ILE A 235 6.03 -9.23 10.71
N ALA A 236 5.42 -8.14 11.18
CA ALA A 236 6.10 -6.93 11.60
C ALA A 236 5.51 -6.46 12.93
N ASN A 237 6.38 -6.04 13.86
CA ASN A 237 5.97 -5.57 15.20
C ASN A 237 5.06 -6.56 15.97
N ASN A 238 5.30 -7.87 15.83
CA ASN A 238 4.46 -8.95 16.38
C ASN A 238 3.01 -8.96 15.87
N THR A 239 2.72 -8.26 14.78
CA THR A 239 1.43 -8.27 14.08
C THR A 239 1.61 -8.80 12.66
N ILE A 240 0.51 -9.27 12.07
CA ILE A 240 0.49 -9.67 10.68
C ILE A 240 0.12 -8.45 9.86
N GLU A 241 1.03 -8.01 9.01
CA GLU A 241 0.81 -6.93 8.04
C GLU A 241 0.63 -7.54 6.65
N GLU A 242 -0.16 -6.88 5.81
CA GLU A 242 -0.39 -7.24 4.41
C GLU A 242 -0.25 -5.98 3.57
N GLU A 243 0.65 -6.00 2.59
CA GLU A 243 0.97 -4.84 1.77
C GLU A 243 1.16 -5.25 0.30
N LEU A 244 0.92 -4.33 -0.62
CA LEU A 244 1.23 -4.51 -2.03
C LEU A 244 2.76 -4.59 -2.21
N LEU A 245 3.24 -5.67 -2.80
CA LEU A 245 4.66 -5.87 -3.07
C LEU A 245 5.05 -5.28 -4.42
N PHE A 246 4.31 -5.62 -5.48
CA PHE A 246 4.42 -4.98 -6.79
C PHE A 246 3.19 -5.22 -7.66
N SER A 247 3.07 -4.40 -8.71
CA SER A 247 2.12 -4.57 -9.81
C SER A 247 2.89 -4.32 -11.11
N GLU A 248 3.01 -5.33 -11.96
CA GLU A 248 3.81 -5.25 -13.19
C GLU A 248 3.13 -5.96 -14.38
N PRO A 249 3.29 -5.44 -15.61
CA PRO A 249 2.69 -6.03 -16.78
C PRO A 249 3.41 -7.32 -17.22
N LEU A 250 2.64 -8.34 -17.55
CA LEU A 250 3.10 -9.55 -18.25
C LEU A 250 3.12 -9.26 -19.76
N LYS A 251 4.31 -8.99 -20.29
CA LYS A 251 4.50 -8.40 -21.64
C LYS A 251 4.13 -9.32 -22.81
N THR A 252 4.18 -10.63 -22.62
CA THR A 252 4.09 -11.62 -23.71
C THR A 252 2.94 -12.57 -23.52
N THR A 253 3.03 -13.43 -22.49
CA THR A 253 2.01 -14.41 -22.15
C THR A 253 1.73 -14.40 -20.66
N THR A 254 0.66 -15.10 -20.27
CA THR A 254 0.17 -15.24 -18.89
C THR A 254 0.43 -16.65 -18.37
N LYS A 255 1.48 -17.32 -18.86
CA LYS A 255 1.83 -18.68 -18.43
C LYS A 255 2.45 -18.61 -17.05
N GLY A 256 2.37 -19.73 -16.32
CA GLY A 256 3.02 -19.86 -15.02
C GLY A 256 4.51 -19.50 -15.03
N ALA A 257 5.19 -19.71 -16.16
CA ALA A 257 6.60 -19.37 -16.34
C ALA A 257 6.84 -17.86 -16.36
N ASP A 258 5.94 -17.08 -16.99
CA ASP A 258 6.03 -15.63 -17.03
C ASP A 258 5.81 -15.04 -15.64
N VAL A 259 4.79 -15.54 -14.91
CA VAL A 259 4.53 -15.18 -13.51
C VAL A 259 5.72 -15.52 -12.63
N PHE A 260 6.27 -16.73 -12.78
CA PHE A 260 7.44 -17.17 -12.02
C PHE A 260 8.66 -16.29 -12.29
N GLN A 261 8.90 -15.92 -13.55
CA GLN A 261 9.99 -15.04 -13.93
C GLN A 261 9.83 -13.65 -13.31
N ALA A 262 8.64 -13.05 -13.37
CA ALA A 262 8.36 -11.75 -12.77
C ALA A 262 8.62 -11.77 -11.25
N VAL A 263 8.08 -12.77 -10.54
CA VAL A 263 8.32 -12.92 -9.09
C VAL A 263 9.79 -13.18 -8.78
N SER A 264 10.46 -14.03 -9.56
CA SER A 264 11.89 -14.34 -9.35
C SER A 264 12.77 -13.13 -9.56
N GLN A 265 12.56 -12.38 -10.65
CA GLN A 265 13.30 -11.16 -10.93
C GLN A 265 13.07 -10.12 -9.83
N PHE A 266 11.82 -9.96 -9.36
CA PHE A 266 11.54 -9.08 -8.25
C PHE A 266 12.27 -9.51 -6.97
N PHE A 267 12.26 -10.80 -6.64
CA PHE A 267 12.94 -11.33 -5.46
C PHE A 267 14.46 -11.12 -5.55
N GLU A 268 15.06 -11.37 -6.71
CA GLU A 268 16.49 -11.20 -6.95
C GLU A 268 16.91 -9.73 -6.84
N VAL A 269 16.24 -8.82 -7.54
CA VAL A 269 16.54 -7.39 -7.52
C VAL A 269 16.39 -6.81 -6.12
N ASN A 270 15.38 -7.25 -5.37
CA ASN A 270 15.11 -6.72 -4.05
C ASN A 270 15.74 -7.53 -2.92
N GLY A 271 16.46 -8.62 -3.18
CA GLY A 271 17.10 -9.45 -2.15
C GLY A 271 16.12 -10.14 -1.20
N LEU A 272 15.00 -10.65 -1.71
CA LEU A 272 14.05 -11.48 -0.95
C LEU A 272 14.45 -12.96 -1.05
N MET A 273 14.44 -13.64 0.10
CA MET A 273 14.88 -15.04 0.20
C MET A 273 13.70 -16.00 0.04
N TRP A 274 13.84 -16.97 -0.87
CA TRP A 274 12.83 -18.01 -1.12
C TRP A 274 12.61 -18.92 0.09
N GLU A 275 13.64 -19.09 0.93
CA GLU A 275 13.62 -19.89 2.15
C GLU A 275 12.67 -19.30 3.21
N LYS A 276 12.48 -17.98 3.19
CA LYS A 276 11.55 -17.26 4.06
C LYS A 276 10.12 -17.24 3.52
N LEU A 277 9.93 -17.52 2.24
CA LEU A 277 8.59 -17.65 1.65
C LEU A 277 7.96 -18.97 2.11
N VAL A 278 6.88 -18.91 2.88
CA VAL A 278 6.20 -20.09 3.44
C VAL A 278 4.86 -20.39 2.79
N GLY A 279 4.28 -19.42 2.10
CA GLY A 279 2.93 -19.53 1.54
C GLY A 279 2.77 -18.81 0.20
N VAL A 280 2.00 -19.42 -0.70
CA VAL A 280 1.59 -18.82 -1.97
C VAL A 280 0.09 -19.00 -2.15
N CYS A 281 -0.64 -17.92 -2.42
CA CYS A 281 -2.07 -17.94 -2.74
C CYS A 281 -2.29 -17.53 -4.20
N THR A 282 -3.09 -18.29 -4.96
CA THR A 282 -3.40 -17.99 -6.38
C THR A 282 -4.87 -18.26 -6.72
N ASP A 283 -5.33 -17.77 -7.87
CA ASP A 283 -6.69 -17.96 -8.43
C ASP A 283 -7.06 -19.41 -8.84
N GLY A 284 -6.12 -20.34 -8.73
CA GLY A 284 -6.32 -21.74 -9.09
C GLY A 284 -6.25 -22.05 -10.59
N ALA A 285 -5.95 -21.08 -11.45
CA ALA A 285 -5.87 -21.29 -12.89
C ALA A 285 -4.81 -22.35 -13.27
N PRO A 286 -4.92 -23.03 -14.43
CA PRO A 286 -3.92 -23.98 -14.89
C PRO A 286 -2.50 -23.40 -14.97
N ALA A 287 -2.38 -22.11 -15.32
CA ALA A 287 -1.11 -21.39 -15.31
C ALA A 287 -0.49 -21.30 -13.91
N MET A 288 -1.31 -21.24 -12.86
CA MET A 288 -0.86 -21.13 -11.48
C MET A 288 -0.62 -22.49 -10.81
N LEU A 289 -1.58 -23.42 -10.91
CA LEU A 289 -1.56 -24.70 -10.20
C LEU A 289 -1.15 -25.91 -11.06
N GLY A 290 -0.86 -25.73 -12.35
CA GLY A 290 -0.49 -26.81 -13.26
C GLY A 290 0.66 -27.68 -12.73
N SER A 291 0.49 -29.01 -12.76
CA SER A 291 1.44 -29.96 -12.17
C SER A 291 2.78 -30.04 -12.88
N ARG A 292 2.82 -29.69 -14.18
CA ARG A 292 4.01 -29.72 -15.03
C ARG A 292 4.66 -28.34 -15.19
N SER A 293 3.86 -27.31 -15.42
CA SER A 293 4.32 -25.96 -15.82
C SER A 293 3.66 -24.82 -15.05
N GLY A 294 2.99 -25.12 -13.93
CA GLY A 294 2.32 -24.11 -13.12
C GLY A 294 3.29 -23.28 -12.29
N PHE A 295 2.97 -22.02 -12.05
CA PHE A 295 3.73 -21.12 -11.17
C PHE A 295 4.10 -21.77 -9.83
N VAL A 296 3.13 -22.37 -9.14
CA VAL A 296 3.34 -23.03 -7.85
C VAL A 296 4.34 -24.19 -7.95
N LYS A 297 4.34 -24.94 -9.06
CA LYS A 297 5.31 -26.02 -9.29
C LYS A 297 6.73 -25.47 -9.36
N MET A 298 6.93 -24.34 -10.03
CA MET A 298 8.24 -23.68 -10.13
C MET A 298 8.65 -23.06 -8.80
N VAL A 299 7.75 -22.42 -8.06
CA VAL A 299 8.03 -21.91 -6.70
C VAL A 299 8.45 -23.03 -5.76
N LYS A 300 7.78 -24.19 -5.81
CA LYS A 300 8.18 -25.38 -5.04
C LYS A 300 9.56 -25.93 -5.40
N SER A 301 10.09 -25.63 -6.59
CA SER A 301 11.47 -25.98 -6.93
C SER A 301 12.50 -25.10 -6.22
N LYS A 302 12.12 -23.87 -5.84
CA LYS A 302 12.96 -22.95 -5.04
C LYS A 302 12.85 -23.24 -3.54
N ASN A 303 11.65 -23.54 -3.05
CA ASN A 303 11.42 -23.96 -1.67
C ASN A 303 10.34 -25.07 -1.61
N PRO A 304 10.73 -26.35 -1.45
CA PRO A 304 9.79 -27.48 -1.44
C PRO A 304 8.77 -27.45 -0.31
N SER A 305 9.05 -26.74 0.78
CA SER A 305 8.21 -26.67 1.97
C SER A 305 7.07 -25.65 1.87
N ILE A 306 6.98 -24.91 0.76
CA ILE A 306 5.94 -23.89 0.55
C ILE A 306 4.54 -24.52 0.54
N PHE A 307 3.66 -23.91 1.33
CA PHE A 307 2.23 -24.17 1.27
C PHE A 307 1.61 -23.38 0.11
N ALA A 308 0.92 -24.08 -0.78
CA ALA A 308 0.19 -23.46 -1.88
C ALA A 308 -1.31 -23.55 -1.64
N MET A 309 -2.00 -22.43 -1.74
CA MET A 309 -3.43 -22.32 -1.49
C MET A 309 -4.14 -21.76 -2.72
N HIS A 310 -5.25 -22.39 -3.08
CA HIS A 310 -6.22 -21.79 -3.99
C HIS A 310 -7.04 -20.75 -3.23
N SER A 311 -7.03 -19.51 -3.72
CA SER A 311 -7.78 -18.37 -3.19
C SER A 311 -9.20 -18.75 -2.83
N VAL A 312 -9.58 -18.44 -1.58
CA VAL A 312 -10.92 -18.74 -1.05
C VAL A 312 -11.99 -18.00 -1.86
N ILE A 313 -11.71 -16.77 -2.27
CA ILE A 313 -12.64 -15.92 -3.03
C ILE A 313 -12.90 -16.56 -4.41
N HIS A 314 -11.85 -16.97 -5.11
CA HIS A 314 -11.99 -17.67 -6.39
C HIS A 314 -12.71 -19.01 -6.23
N ARG A 315 -12.40 -19.78 -5.18
CA ARG A 315 -13.13 -21.03 -4.89
C ARG A 315 -14.62 -20.80 -4.62
N GLN A 316 -14.97 -19.77 -3.84
CA GLN A 316 -16.36 -19.40 -3.60
C GLN A 316 -17.07 -19.06 -4.92
N ALA A 317 -16.44 -18.23 -5.74
CA ALA A 317 -16.95 -17.85 -7.06
C ALA A 317 -17.16 -19.05 -7.99
N LEU A 318 -16.23 -20.03 -7.98
CA LEU A 318 -16.35 -21.28 -8.72
C LEU A 318 -17.49 -22.16 -8.18
N VAL A 319 -17.67 -22.24 -6.87
CA VAL A 319 -18.77 -23.01 -6.25
C VAL A 319 -20.12 -22.42 -6.64
N ALA A 320 -20.26 -21.09 -6.69
CA ALA A 320 -21.48 -20.43 -7.17
C ALA A 320 -21.89 -20.90 -8.58
N LYS A 321 -20.92 -21.18 -9.46
CA LYS A 321 -21.17 -21.68 -10.82
C LYS A 321 -21.66 -23.12 -10.87
N THR A 322 -21.46 -23.87 -9.79
CA THR A 322 -21.82 -25.29 -9.67
C THR A 322 -23.04 -25.54 -8.79
N LEU A 323 -23.79 -24.48 -8.43
CA LEU A 323 -24.98 -24.62 -7.61
C LEU A 323 -26.05 -25.48 -8.32
N PRO A 324 -26.79 -26.32 -7.56
CA PRO A 324 -28.00 -26.97 -8.04
C PRO A 324 -29.01 -25.95 -8.59
N ASP A 325 -29.88 -26.38 -9.49
CA ASP A 325 -30.84 -25.51 -10.19
C ASP A 325 -31.65 -24.63 -9.23
N ASP A 326 -32.20 -25.21 -8.16
CA ASP A 326 -33.00 -24.50 -7.18
C ASP A 326 -32.26 -23.33 -6.51
N LEU A 327 -30.97 -23.54 -6.17
CA LEU A 327 -30.11 -22.51 -5.53
C LEU A 327 -29.55 -21.52 -6.55
N ARG A 328 -29.37 -21.95 -7.79
CA ARG A 328 -28.94 -21.09 -8.90
C ARG A 328 -30.03 -20.11 -9.28
N GLU A 329 -31.30 -20.52 -9.26
CA GLU A 329 -32.45 -19.63 -9.44
C GLU A 329 -32.49 -18.55 -8.36
N ASP A 330 -32.34 -18.93 -7.08
CA ASP A 330 -32.32 -17.98 -5.97
C ASP A 330 -31.12 -17.01 -6.08
N LEU A 331 -29.94 -17.49 -6.48
CA LEU A 331 -28.77 -16.65 -6.74
C LEU A 331 -29.00 -15.68 -7.91
N ASN A 332 -29.58 -16.16 -9.02
CA ASN A 332 -29.87 -15.32 -10.19
C ASN A 332 -30.87 -14.22 -9.85
N PHE A 333 -31.91 -14.53 -9.07
CA PHE A 333 -32.85 -13.53 -8.58
C PHE A 333 -32.15 -12.47 -7.71
N ALA A 334 -31.24 -12.87 -6.82
CA ALA A 334 -30.45 -11.91 -6.03
C ALA A 334 -29.59 -11.00 -6.93
N VAL A 335 -28.98 -11.56 -7.99
CA VAL A 335 -28.20 -10.80 -8.98
C VAL A 335 -29.09 -9.81 -9.74
N GLU A 336 -30.29 -10.21 -10.14
CA GLU A 336 -31.26 -9.32 -10.79
C GLU A 336 -31.65 -8.13 -9.91
N VAL A 337 -31.91 -8.38 -8.61
CA VAL A 337 -32.22 -7.31 -7.64
C VAL A 337 -31.05 -6.33 -7.53
N VAL A 338 -29.82 -6.82 -7.40
CA VAL A 338 -28.61 -5.98 -7.35
C VAL A 338 -28.48 -5.14 -8.62
N ASN A 339 -28.63 -5.78 -9.79
CA ASN A 339 -28.56 -5.09 -11.08
C ASN A 339 -29.64 -4.01 -11.21
N TYR A 340 -30.86 -4.28 -10.74
CA TYR A 340 -31.94 -3.29 -10.72
C TYR A 340 -31.62 -2.09 -9.81
N VAL A 341 -31.13 -2.33 -8.59
CA VAL A 341 -30.75 -1.25 -7.67
C VAL A 341 -29.62 -0.39 -8.26
N LYS A 342 -28.68 -1.03 -8.95
CA LYS A 342 -27.50 -0.37 -9.52
C LYS A 342 -27.73 0.19 -10.92
N SER A 343 -28.85 -0.14 -11.57
CA SER A 343 -29.22 0.38 -12.90
C SER A 343 -29.43 1.90 -12.91
N SER A 344 -29.72 2.52 -11.77
CA SER A 344 -29.86 3.98 -11.67
C SER A 344 -29.36 4.55 -10.35
N ALA A 345 -28.83 5.78 -10.41
CA ALA A 345 -28.44 6.53 -9.23
C ALA A 345 -29.62 6.86 -8.30
N LEU A 346 -30.86 6.87 -8.81
CA LEU A 346 -32.05 7.02 -7.99
C LEU A 346 -32.27 5.77 -7.13
N ASN A 347 -32.28 4.59 -7.75
CA ASN A 347 -32.51 3.32 -7.04
C ASN A 347 -31.43 3.07 -6.00
N THR A 348 -30.17 3.39 -6.30
CA THR A 348 -29.07 3.28 -5.32
C THR A 348 -29.28 4.20 -4.10
N ARG A 349 -29.76 5.44 -4.30
CA ARG A 349 -30.07 6.35 -3.19
C ARG A 349 -31.28 5.88 -2.37
N LEU A 350 -32.33 5.39 -3.03
CA LEU A 350 -33.50 4.84 -2.37
C LEU A 350 -33.15 3.59 -1.56
N PHE A 351 -32.27 2.73 -2.08
CA PHE A 351 -31.75 1.57 -1.36
C PHE A 351 -30.95 1.97 -0.12
N ALA A 352 -30.10 3.00 -0.21
CA ALA A 352 -29.36 3.50 0.96
C ALA A 352 -30.29 3.99 2.08
N VAL A 353 -31.34 4.75 1.73
CA VAL A 353 -32.37 5.20 2.69
C VAL A 353 -33.11 4.01 3.31
N LEU A 354 -33.40 2.98 2.51
CA LEU A 354 -33.99 1.74 3.00
C LEU A 354 -33.06 1.05 4.03
N CYS A 355 -31.78 0.87 3.70
CA CYS A 355 -30.79 0.28 4.60
C CYS A 355 -30.66 1.06 5.91
N GLU A 356 -30.66 2.39 5.84
CA GLU A 356 -30.62 3.27 7.01
C GLU A 356 -31.85 3.09 7.90
N SER A 357 -33.04 3.03 7.31
CA SER A 357 -34.28 2.77 8.06
C SER A 357 -34.32 1.40 8.74
N LEU A 358 -33.53 0.45 8.23
CA LEU A 358 -33.40 -0.91 8.77
C LEU A 358 -32.22 -1.05 9.73
N ASN A 359 -31.47 0.03 9.98
CA ASN A 359 -30.24 0.01 10.78
C ASN A 359 -29.24 -1.06 10.28
N ALA A 360 -29.14 -1.21 8.96
CA ALA A 360 -28.20 -2.13 8.33
C ALA A 360 -26.77 -1.58 8.40
N ASP A 361 -25.79 -2.45 8.54
CA ASP A 361 -24.37 -2.06 8.61
C ASP A 361 -23.82 -1.57 7.25
N HIS A 362 -24.51 -1.85 6.16
CA HIS A 362 -24.10 -1.52 4.79
C HIS A 362 -25.21 -0.79 4.03
N MET A 363 -24.86 0.38 3.46
CA MET A 363 -25.81 1.27 2.77
C MET A 363 -25.72 1.22 1.24
N ALA A 364 -24.84 0.38 0.69
CA ALA A 364 -24.61 0.33 -0.75
C ALA A 364 -24.28 -1.09 -1.21
N LEU A 365 -24.79 -1.46 -2.38
CA LEU A 365 -24.42 -2.68 -3.09
C LEU A 365 -23.22 -2.40 -4.01
N LEU A 366 -22.34 -3.37 -4.20
CA LEU A 366 -21.21 -3.29 -5.14
C LEU A 366 -21.64 -3.76 -6.54
N TYR A 367 -21.10 -3.12 -7.60
CA TYR A 367 -21.38 -3.52 -9.00
C TYR A 367 -20.43 -4.65 -9.38
N HIS A 368 -20.95 -5.70 -10.03
CA HIS A 368 -20.20 -6.87 -10.51
C HIS A 368 -19.27 -7.48 -9.48
N THR A 369 -19.67 -8.62 -8.94
CA THR A 369 -18.74 -9.69 -8.61
C THR A 369 -19.57 -10.91 -8.29
N GLU A 370 -19.02 -12.07 -8.60
CA GLU A 370 -19.45 -13.38 -8.08
C GLU A 370 -19.37 -13.47 -6.53
N LEU A 371 -19.21 -12.31 -5.84
CA LEU A 371 -19.28 -11.99 -4.42
C LEU A 371 -20.72 -11.87 -3.88
N SER A 372 -21.75 -12.09 -4.70
CA SER A 372 -23.14 -12.27 -4.26
C SER A 372 -23.27 -13.31 -3.13
N LEU A 373 -22.32 -14.24 -3.02
CA LEU A 373 -22.25 -15.25 -1.97
C LEU A 373 -21.97 -14.70 -0.57
N ALA A 374 -21.22 -13.61 -0.41
CA ALA A 374 -20.97 -13.03 0.92
C ALA A 374 -22.27 -12.43 1.51
N TYR A 375 -23.03 -11.74 0.65
CA TYR A 375 -24.33 -11.18 1.02
C TYR A 375 -25.39 -12.29 1.23
N LEU A 376 -25.32 -13.38 0.46
CA LEU A 376 -26.12 -14.57 0.70
C LEU A 376 -25.71 -15.30 1.98
N ALA A 377 -24.42 -15.32 2.34
CA ALA A 377 -23.96 -15.89 3.59
C ALA A 377 -24.57 -15.16 4.80
N ASP A 378 -24.71 -13.84 4.75
CA ASP A 378 -25.41 -13.07 5.80
C ASP A 378 -26.90 -13.42 5.88
N ILE A 379 -27.57 -13.62 4.74
CA ILE A 379 -28.99 -14.05 4.68
C ILE A 379 -29.14 -15.48 5.20
N PHE A 380 -28.26 -16.40 4.78
CA PHE A 380 -28.25 -17.78 5.26
C PHE A 380 -27.85 -17.85 6.73
N GLU A 381 -27.02 -16.95 7.24
CA GLU A 381 -26.70 -16.82 8.66
C GLU A 381 -27.91 -16.35 9.46
N ALA A 382 -28.71 -15.41 8.95
CA ALA A 382 -29.97 -15.01 9.56
C ALA A 382 -31.00 -16.16 9.60
N LEU A 383 -31.12 -16.93 8.51
CA LEU A 383 -31.96 -18.13 8.43
C LEU A 383 -31.46 -19.25 9.35
N ASN A 384 -30.15 -19.44 9.43
CA ASN A 384 -29.54 -20.42 10.33
C ASN A 384 -29.69 -20.00 11.80
N SER A 385 -29.60 -18.71 12.11
CA SER A 385 -29.88 -18.15 13.44
C SER A 385 -31.33 -18.41 13.86
N LEU A 386 -32.29 -18.31 12.94
CA LEU A 386 -33.67 -18.72 13.18
C LEU A 386 -33.77 -20.22 13.44
N ASN A 387 -33.19 -21.04 12.55
CA ASN A 387 -33.21 -22.51 12.68
C ASN A 387 -32.64 -22.97 14.04
N LEU A 388 -31.50 -22.42 14.46
CA LEU A 388 -30.90 -22.71 15.76
C LEU A 388 -31.74 -22.23 16.94
N LYS A 389 -32.52 -21.15 16.79
CA LYS A 389 -33.49 -20.70 17.82
C LYS A 389 -34.68 -21.66 17.94
N LEU A 390 -35.10 -22.27 16.84
CA LEU A 390 -36.18 -23.26 16.78
C LEU A 390 -35.74 -24.65 17.24
N GLN A 391 -34.44 -24.94 17.30
CA GLN A 391 -33.90 -26.23 17.74
C GLN A 391 -33.53 -26.26 19.23
N ARG A 392 -33.82 -25.20 20.00
CA ARG A 392 -33.47 -25.16 21.43
C ARG A 392 -34.33 -26.17 22.20
N ALA A 393 -33.65 -27.10 22.87
CA ALA A 393 -34.23 -28.30 23.49
C ALA A 393 -35.26 -28.09 24.64
N ASN A 394 -35.75 -26.87 24.88
CA ASN A 394 -36.73 -26.55 25.93
C ASN A 394 -37.74 -25.46 25.51
N ALA A 395 -37.83 -25.10 24.23
CA ALA A 395 -38.83 -24.15 23.78
C ALA A 395 -40.20 -24.86 23.66
N ASN A 396 -41.21 -24.33 24.35
CA ASN A 396 -42.58 -24.83 24.23
C ASN A 396 -43.23 -24.30 22.94
N ASP A 397 -44.33 -24.92 22.53
CA ASP A 397 -44.98 -24.60 21.24
C ASP A 397 -45.37 -23.13 21.09
N MET A 398 -45.69 -22.44 22.20
CA MET A 398 -45.94 -21.00 22.22
C MET A 398 -44.66 -20.17 21.94
N ALA A 399 -43.52 -20.55 22.51
CA ALA A 399 -42.25 -19.85 22.25
C ALA A 399 -41.77 -20.06 20.81
N HIS A 400 -41.97 -21.26 20.24
CA HIS A 400 -41.72 -21.50 18.81
C HIS A 400 -42.66 -20.68 17.94
N TYR A 401 -43.94 -20.63 18.28
CA TYR A 401 -44.93 -19.80 17.59
C TYR A 401 -44.52 -18.32 17.62
N ASP A 402 -44.14 -17.77 18.77
CA ASP A 402 -43.72 -16.36 18.88
C ASP A 402 -42.41 -16.05 18.13
N ILE A 403 -41.44 -16.97 18.12
CA ILE A 403 -40.18 -16.82 17.35
C ILE A 403 -40.48 -16.83 15.85
N VAL A 404 -41.31 -17.77 15.39
CA VAL A 404 -41.74 -17.86 13.99
C VAL A 404 -42.61 -16.66 13.63
N GLN A 405 -43.57 -16.24 14.45
CA GLN A 405 -44.40 -15.06 14.21
C GLN A 405 -43.60 -13.76 14.26
N SER A 406 -42.56 -13.63 15.10
CA SER A 406 -41.67 -12.47 15.10
C SER A 406 -40.82 -12.41 13.84
N PHE A 407 -40.33 -13.55 13.37
CA PHE A 407 -39.59 -13.65 12.11
C PHE A 407 -40.51 -13.42 10.89
N ILE A 408 -41.71 -14.01 10.89
CA ILE A 408 -42.75 -13.79 9.88
C ILE A 408 -43.19 -12.34 9.90
N ALA A 409 -43.44 -11.71 11.06
CA ALA A 409 -43.82 -10.29 11.14
C ALA A 409 -42.72 -9.37 10.61
N LYS A 410 -41.43 -9.72 10.82
CA LYS A 410 -40.31 -9.02 10.18
C LYS A 410 -40.34 -9.22 8.66
N ILE A 411 -40.59 -10.42 8.15
CA ILE A 411 -40.78 -10.69 6.71
C ILE A 411 -42.06 -10.04 6.16
N SER A 412 -43.13 -9.93 6.94
CA SER A 412 -44.38 -9.28 6.58
C SER A 412 -44.18 -7.76 6.48
N LEU A 413 -43.37 -7.18 7.35
CA LEU A 413 -42.87 -5.80 7.21
C LEU A 413 -42.08 -5.61 5.91
N TRP A 414 -41.24 -6.59 5.54
CA TRP A 414 -40.55 -6.60 4.24
C TRP A 414 -41.54 -6.69 3.07
N ASN A 415 -42.56 -7.56 3.17
CA ASN A 415 -43.60 -7.74 2.14
C ASN A 415 -44.50 -6.52 1.98
N VAL A 416 -44.87 -5.83 3.06
CA VAL A 416 -45.67 -4.59 3.01
C VAL A 416 -44.88 -3.44 2.35
N LEU A 417 -43.55 -3.41 2.53
CA LEU A 417 -42.67 -2.45 1.85
C LEU A 417 -42.44 -2.80 0.37
N LEU A 418 -42.34 -4.09 0.03
CA LEU A 418 -42.31 -4.58 -1.36
C LEU A 418 -43.65 -4.34 -2.09
N TRP A 419 -44.79 -4.43 -1.41
CA TRP A 419 -46.12 -4.15 -1.97
C TRP A 419 -46.36 -2.66 -2.30
N LYS A 420 -45.59 -1.73 -1.71
CA LYS A 420 -45.62 -0.31 -2.08
C LYS A 420 -44.86 0.01 -3.37
N LEU A 421 -44.09 -0.94 -3.90
CA LEU A 421 -43.50 -0.85 -5.24
C LEU A 421 -44.53 -1.38 -6.25
N ALA A 422 -45.36 -0.47 -6.76
CA ALA A 422 -46.50 -0.73 -7.64
C ALA A 422 -46.16 -1.44 -8.98
N TRP A 423 -44.90 -1.78 -9.23
CA TRP A 423 -44.38 -2.25 -10.52
C TRP A 423 -43.67 -3.61 -10.46
N LEU A 424 -43.69 -4.32 -9.33
CA LEU A 424 -43.33 -5.75 -9.33
C LEU A 424 -44.45 -6.56 -9.99
N ASP A 425 -44.10 -7.26 -11.07
CA ASP A 425 -44.98 -8.12 -11.86
C ASP A 425 -45.69 -9.19 -11.00
N ALA A 426 -46.94 -9.48 -11.33
CA ALA A 426 -47.82 -10.37 -10.55
C ALA A 426 -47.26 -11.80 -10.44
N THR A 427 -46.48 -12.22 -11.44
CA THR A 427 -45.82 -13.52 -11.51
C THR A 427 -44.74 -13.70 -10.44
N ILE A 428 -43.96 -12.65 -10.16
CA ILE A 428 -42.91 -12.66 -9.12
C ILE A 428 -43.55 -12.67 -7.72
N LYS A 429 -44.67 -11.97 -7.54
CA LYS A 429 -45.44 -11.98 -6.27
C LYS A 429 -46.04 -13.35 -5.98
N GLN A 430 -46.52 -14.07 -7.01
CA GLN A 430 -47.00 -15.45 -6.87
C GLN A 430 -45.87 -16.45 -6.60
N TYR A 431 -44.70 -16.28 -7.24
CA TYR A 431 -43.56 -17.19 -7.06
C TYR A 431 -43.00 -17.16 -5.63
N VAL A 432 -42.89 -15.96 -5.03
CA VAL A 432 -42.49 -15.80 -3.62
C VAL A 432 -43.55 -16.35 -2.66
N ALA A 433 -44.85 -16.14 -2.92
CA ALA A 433 -45.92 -16.66 -2.08
C ALA A 433 -46.01 -18.20 -2.10
N LEU A 434 -45.81 -18.84 -3.26
CA LEU A 434 -45.86 -20.29 -3.43
C LEU A 434 -44.67 -21.01 -2.77
N ARG A 435 -43.43 -20.48 -2.85
CA ARG A 435 -42.27 -21.08 -2.17
C ARG A 435 -42.30 -20.88 -0.64
N THR A 436 -42.88 -19.77 -0.16
CA THR A 436 -42.99 -19.52 1.29
C THR A 436 -44.03 -20.43 1.96
N LEU A 437 -45.06 -20.88 1.23
CA LEU A 437 -46.09 -21.79 1.74
C LEU A 437 -45.72 -23.28 1.62
N ASN A 438 -44.86 -23.67 0.68
CA ASN A 438 -44.50 -25.08 0.43
C ASN A 438 -43.33 -25.64 1.27
N THR A 439 -42.84 -24.91 2.27
CA THR A 439 -41.76 -25.39 3.17
C THR A 439 -42.26 -25.97 4.51
N CYS A 440 -43.56 -26.22 4.66
CA CYS A 440 -44.12 -26.93 5.81
C CYS A 440 -44.66 -28.30 5.40
N PRO A 441 -43.87 -29.39 5.49
CA PRO A 441 -44.45 -30.72 5.40
C PRO A 441 -45.21 -30.99 6.69
N THR A 442 -46.54 -30.86 6.63
CA THR A 442 -47.44 -31.44 7.63
C THR A 442 -47.24 -32.95 7.66
N THR A 443 -46.48 -33.43 8.65
CA THR A 443 -46.52 -34.82 9.12
C THR A 443 -46.97 -34.81 10.57
N PHE A 444 -48.30 -34.84 10.75
CA PHE A 444 -48.96 -35.36 11.93
C PHE A 444 -49.96 -36.41 11.43
N TYR A 445 -49.47 -37.64 11.32
CA TYR A 445 -50.06 -38.90 11.81
C TYR A 445 -49.20 -40.08 11.33
#